data_AF-A0A0D6LTZ3-F1
#
_entry.id   AF-A0A0D6LTZ3-F1
#
_cell.length_a   1.000
_cell.length_b   1.000
_cell.length_c   1.000
_cell.angle_alpha   90.00
_cell.angle_beta   90.00
_cell.angle_gamma   90.00
#
_symmetry.space_group_name_H-M   'P 1'
#
loop_
_entity.id
_entity.type
_entity.pdbx_description
1 polymer ?
#
loop_
_entity_poly.entity_id
_entity_poly.type
_entity_poly.pdbx_seq_one_letter_code
_entity_poly.pdbx_strand_id
1 'polypeptide(L)'
;MTAKTEVAENRMEQYMQKTFKKTASLFANSCKSVALLAEANSELQWRASEYGRHLGIAFQLVDDLLDFVASADVVGKPVAADLKLGLSTGPVILAAQQYPELNVLMARKFAECGDVDRARDIVLNSDGIERTRQLARQHSQDAARLVRH
;
A
#
# COMPACT_ATOMS: atom_id res chain seq x y z
N MET A 1 19.03 18.01 -5.36
CA MET A 1 18.25 16.80 -5.03
C MET A 1 17.86 16.94 -3.55
N THR A 2 16.83 17.73 -3.27
CA THR A 2 16.78 18.61 -2.10
C THR A 2 15.42 18.53 -1.41
N ALA A 3 15.38 18.06 -0.15
CA ALA A 3 14.28 18.03 0.84
C ALA A 3 12.91 17.42 0.44
N LYS A 4 12.43 17.63 -0.79
CA LYS A 4 11.14 17.13 -1.30
C LYS A 4 11.13 15.62 -1.49
N THR A 5 12.24 15.07 -2.00
CA THR A 5 12.42 13.62 -2.16
C THR A 5 12.45 12.94 -0.79
N GLU A 6 13.12 13.55 0.19
CA GLU A 6 13.28 13.03 1.56
C GLU A 6 11.94 12.95 2.33
N VAL A 7 11.06 13.95 2.19
CA VAL A 7 9.72 13.94 2.80
C VAL A 7 8.82 12.86 2.17
N ALA A 8 8.91 12.67 0.85
CA ALA A 8 8.14 11.64 0.14
C ALA A 8 8.63 10.22 0.48
N GLU A 9 9.95 10.02 0.56
CA GLU A 9 10.59 8.78 0.99
C GLU A 9 10.18 8.42 2.43
N ASN A 10 10.20 9.39 3.34
CA ASN A 10 9.77 9.19 4.73
C ASN A 10 8.29 8.76 4.83
N ARG A 11 7.38 9.37 4.05
CA ARG A 11 5.96 8.96 4.07
C ARG A 11 5.72 7.58 3.50
N MET A 12 6.41 7.22 2.43
CA MET A 12 6.31 5.88 1.87
C MET A 12 6.83 4.84 2.87
N GLU A 13 7.96 5.13 3.53
CA GLU A 13 8.48 4.26 4.58
C GLU A 13 7.49 4.08 5.73
N GLN A 14 6.92 5.17 6.24
CA GLN A 14 5.90 5.13 7.30
C GLN A 14 4.66 4.33 6.88
N TYR A 15 4.20 4.53 5.64
CA TYR A 15 3.11 3.75 5.06
C TYR A 15 3.45 2.26 5.04
N MET A 16 4.62 1.88 4.52
CA MET A 16 5.04 0.47 4.46
C MET A 16 5.20 -0.14 5.85
N GLN A 17 5.76 0.60 6.82
CA GLN A 17 5.85 0.15 8.21
C GLN A 17 4.46 -0.07 8.84
N LYS A 18 3.52 0.84 8.59
CA LYS A 18 2.13 0.71 9.07
C LYS A 18 1.44 -0.47 8.41
N THR A 19 1.58 -0.63 7.10
CA THR A 19 1.05 -1.76 6.32
C THR A 19 1.58 -3.10 6.85
N PHE A 20 2.88 -3.17 7.15
CA PHE A 20 3.46 -4.34 7.78
C PHE A 20 2.84 -4.60 9.16
N LYS A 21 2.87 -3.61 10.06
CA LYS A 21 2.40 -3.80 11.44
C LYS A 21 0.92 -4.15 11.52
N LYS A 22 0.07 -3.43 10.78
CA LYS A 22 -1.40 -3.56 10.84
C LYS A 22 -1.92 -4.79 10.08
N THR A 23 -1.29 -5.14 8.95
CA THR A 23 -1.83 -6.15 8.04
C THR A 23 -0.86 -7.32 7.86
N ALA A 24 0.34 -7.08 7.35
CA ALA A 24 1.21 -8.18 6.91
C ALA A 24 1.86 -8.97 8.06
N SER A 25 1.95 -8.40 9.26
CA SER A 25 2.54 -9.06 10.43
C SER A 25 1.76 -10.31 10.84
N LEU A 26 0.43 -10.28 10.72
CA LEU A 26 -0.41 -11.44 11.01
C LEU A 26 -0.17 -12.56 9.99
N PHE A 27 -0.09 -12.23 8.69
CA PHE A 27 0.24 -13.20 7.65
C PHE A 27 1.61 -13.83 7.90
N ALA A 28 2.64 -12.99 8.11
CA ALA A 28 4.02 -13.44 8.35
C ALA A 28 4.11 -14.37 9.56
N ASN A 29 3.58 -13.94 10.71
CA ASN A 29 3.65 -14.73 11.93
C ASN A 29 2.82 -16.01 11.84
N SER A 30 1.65 -15.99 11.19
CA SER A 30 0.83 -17.20 11.01
C SER A 30 1.56 -18.26 10.16
N CYS A 31 2.14 -17.85 9.02
CA CYS A 31 2.92 -18.76 8.18
C CYS A 31 4.15 -19.31 8.92
N LYS A 32 4.86 -18.46 9.66
CA LYS A 32 6.00 -18.88 10.49
C LYS A 32 5.60 -19.85 11.59
N SER A 33 4.47 -19.61 12.27
CA SER A 33 3.95 -20.49 13.32
C SER A 33 3.64 -21.89 12.79
N VAL A 34 3.07 -22.02 11.60
CA VAL A 34 2.84 -23.33 10.97
C VAL A 34 4.15 -24.05 10.70
N ALA A 35 5.16 -23.37 10.15
CA ALA A 35 6.48 -23.97 9.91
C ALA A 35 7.17 -24.40 11.22
N LEU A 36 7.04 -23.59 12.27
CA LEU A 36 7.55 -23.92 13.61
C LEU A 36 6.88 -25.17 14.19
N LEU A 37 5.55 -25.27 14.11
CA LEU A 37 4.79 -26.42 14.62
C LEU A 37 5.04 -27.70 13.82
N ALA A 38 5.43 -27.56 12.55
CA ALA A 38 5.86 -28.67 11.69
C ALA A 38 7.34 -29.05 11.89
N GLU A 39 8.04 -28.47 12.88
CA GLU A 39 9.46 -28.70 13.16
C GLU A 39 10.37 -28.47 11.94
N ALA A 40 9.97 -27.56 11.05
CA ALA A 40 10.75 -27.21 9.88
C ALA A 40 12.10 -26.59 10.26
N ASN A 41 13.11 -26.70 9.38
CA ASN A 41 14.40 -26.04 9.59
C ASN A 41 14.28 -24.50 9.57
N SER A 42 15.31 -23.80 10.05
CA SER A 42 15.33 -22.34 10.16
C SER A 42 15.13 -21.62 8.82
N GLU A 43 15.66 -22.18 7.73
CA GLU A 43 15.49 -21.64 6.38
C GLU A 43 14.01 -21.65 5.98
N LEU A 44 13.32 -22.78 6.15
CA LEU A 44 11.91 -22.91 5.77
C LEU A 44 11.00 -22.06 6.66
N GLN A 45 11.31 -21.94 7.96
CA GLN A 45 10.61 -21.02 8.86
C GLN A 45 10.75 -19.56 8.41
N TRP A 46 11.96 -19.15 8.00
CA TRP A 46 12.21 -17.80 7.47
C TRP A 46 11.47 -17.59 6.14
N ARG A 47 11.57 -18.54 5.21
CA ARG A 47 10.84 -18.48 3.92
C ARG A 47 9.33 -18.37 4.11
N ALA A 48 8.75 -19.13 5.05
CA ALA A 48 7.34 -19.07 5.38
C ALA A 48 6.93 -17.69 5.95
N SER A 49 7.74 -17.14 6.86
CA SER A 49 7.53 -15.79 7.40
C SER A 49 7.57 -14.72 6.31
N GLU A 50 8.59 -14.78 5.43
CA GLU A 50 8.77 -13.81 4.36
C GLU A 50 7.68 -13.94 3.29
N TYR A 51 7.22 -15.16 3.00
CA TYR A 51 6.08 -15.40 2.12
C TYR A 51 4.85 -14.67 2.65
N GLY A 52 4.50 -14.88 3.93
CA GLY A 52 3.38 -14.21 4.58
C GLY A 52 3.54 -12.69 4.60
N ARG A 53 4.75 -12.18 4.87
CA ARG A 53 5.06 -10.74 4.84
C ARG A 53 4.78 -10.14 3.47
N HIS A 54 5.35 -10.70 2.41
CA HIS A 54 5.17 -10.20 1.05
C HIS A 54 3.72 -10.31 0.58
N LEU A 55 3.06 -11.44 0.87
CA LEU A 55 1.65 -11.63 0.53
C LEU A 55 0.74 -10.61 1.23
N GLY A 56 0.94 -10.39 2.54
CA GLY A 56 0.14 -9.44 3.31
C GLY A 56 0.36 -7.98 2.87
N ILE A 57 1.58 -7.61 2.46
CA ILE A 57 1.84 -6.28 1.88
C ILE A 57 1.15 -6.15 0.52
N ALA A 58 1.28 -7.14 -0.35
CA ALA A 58 0.61 -7.13 -1.65
C ALA A 58 -0.91 -7.04 -1.50
N PHE A 59 -1.49 -7.77 -0.54
CA PHE A 59 -2.92 -7.73 -0.22
C PHE A 59 -3.38 -6.31 0.13
N GLN A 60 -2.68 -5.61 1.03
CA GLN A 60 -3.05 -4.24 1.39
C GLN A 60 -2.88 -3.25 0.23
N LEU A 61 -1.81 -3.38 -0.57
CA LEU A 61 -1.61 -2.53 -1.73
C LEU A 61 -2.72 -2.70 -2.77
N VAL A 62 -3.25 -3.93 -2.94
CA VAL A 62 -4.40 -4.20 -3.81
C VAL A 62 -5.68 -3.62 -3.22
N ASP A 63 -5.91 -3.74 -1.91
CA ASP A 63 -7.04 -3.12 -1.21
C ASP A 63 -7.06 -1.60 -1.40
N ASP A 64 -5.91 -0.94 -1.21
CA ASP A 64 -5.73 0.49 -1.46
C ASP A 64 -6.00 0.86 -2.93
N LEU A 65 -5.66 -0.01 -3.89
CA LEU A 65 -5.99 0.21 -5.31
C LEU A 65 -7.49 0.10 -5.58
N LEU A 66 -8.18 -0.82 -4.92
CA LEU A 66 -9.62 -1.02 -5.11
C LEU A 66 -10.43 0.20 -4.65
N ASP A 67 -9.95 0.97 -3.66
CA ASP A 67 -10.58 2.24 -3.24
C ASP A 67 -10.65 3.28 -4.38
N PHE A 68 -9.72 3.20 -5.35
CA PHE A 68 -9.69 4.06 -6.54
C PHE A 68 -10.29 3.40 -7.78
N VAL A 69 -9.97 2.13 -8.06
CA VAL A 69 -10.29 1.48 -9.35
C VAL A 69 -11.71 0.90 -9.38
N ALA A 70 -12.25 0.39 -8.25
CA ALA A 70 -13.61 -0.16 -8.23
C ALA A 70 -14.69 0.88 -8.54
N SER A 71 -14.31 2.16 -8.58
CA SER A 71 -15.18 3.30 -8.88
C SER A 71 -15.43 3.54 -10.38
N ALA A 72 -14.65 2.92 -11.29
CA ALA A 72 -14.82 3.13 -12.74
C ALA A 72 -15.91 2.24 -13.35
N ASP A 73 -16.09 1.01 -12.84
CA ASP A 73 -16.96 0.00 -13.49
C ASP A 73 -18.29 -0.27 -12.75
N VAL A 74 -18.50 0.24 -11.52
CA VAL A 74 -19.73 -0.01 -10.75
C VAL A 74 -20.23 1.25 -10.04
N VAL A 75 -21.22 1.89 -10.66
CA VAL A 75 -21.97 3.03 -10.10
C VAL A 75 -22.72 2.60 -8.83
N GLY A 76 -22.39 3.20 -7.68
CA GLY A 76 -23.28 3.18 -6.50
C GLY A 76 -22.65 3.28 -5.10
N LYS A 77 -21.31 3.23 -4.92
CA LYS A 77 -20.67 3.32 -3.58
C LYS A 77 -19.89 4.62 -3.38
N PRO A 78 -19.71 5.09 -2.13
CA PRO A 78 -19.03 6.34 -1.85
C PRO A 78 -17.55 6.21 -2.21
N VAL A 79 -17.18 6.76 -3.37
CA VAL A 79 -15.83 6.80 -3.93
C VAL A 79 -14.84 7.43 -2.94
N ALA A 80 -13.60 6.93 -2.93
CA ALA A 80 -12.48 7.42 -2.14
C ALA A 80 -12.76 7.41 -0.62
N ALA A 81 -13.08 6.23 -0.07
CA ALA A 81 -13.39 6.10 1.34
C ALA A 81 -12.17 6.44 2.21
N ASP A 82 -10.97 6.06 1.76
CA ASP A 82 -9.73 6.38 2.48
C ASP A 82 -9.49 7.89 2.55
N LEU A 83 -9.70 8.61 1.43
CA LEU A 83 -9.55 10.07 1.42
C LEU A 83 -10.55 10.75 2.37
N LYS A 84 -11.81 10.28 2.41
CA LYS A 84 -12.84 10.78 3.35
C LYS A 84 -12.49 10.53 4.82
N LEU A 85 -11.73 9.48 5.10
CA LEU A 85 -11.20 9.17 6.43
C LEU A 85 -9.89 9.91 6.73
N GLY A 86 -9.41 10.75 5.81
CA GLY A 86 -8.17 11.49 5.98
C GLY A 86 -6.91 10.63 5.81
N LEU A 87 -7.03 9.48 5.15
CA LEU A 87 -5.94 8.52 4.97
C LEU A 87 -5.21 8.78 3.65
N SER A 88 -3.89 8.70 3.70
CA SER A 88 -3.02 8.78 2.52
C SER A 88 -2.41 7.40 2.27
N THR A 89 -2.97 6.68 1.31
CA THR A 89 -2.56 5.32 0.93
C THR A 89 -1.56 5.34 -0.23
N GLY A 90 -1.09 4.15 -0.64
CA GLY A 90 -0.07 3.98 -1.68
C GLY A 90 -0.28 4.86 -2.92
N PRO A 91 -1.48 4.86 -3.55
CA PRO A 91 -1.74 5.66 -4.75
C PRO A 91 -1.55 7.16 -4.52
N VAL A 92 -2.01 7.67 -3.39
CA VAL A 92 -1.94 9.09 -3.01
C VAL A 92 -0.49 9.52 -2.74
N ILE A 93 0.25 8.71 -1.97
CA ILE A 93 1.64 9.01 -1.60
C ILE A 93 2.53 9.04 -2.85
N LEU A 94 2.33 8.09 -3.77
CA LEU A 94 3.09 8.04 -5.02
C LEU A 94 2.70 9.17 -5.98
N ALA A 95 1.41 9.47 -6.10
CA ALA A 95 0.92 10.60 -6.89
C ALA A 95 1.51 11.94 -6.42
N ALA A 96 1.71 12.11 -5.11
CA ALA A 96 2.28 13.34 -4.54
C ALA A 96 3.73 13.63 -4.96
N GLN A 97 4.44 12.63 -5.48
CA GLN A 97 5.78 12.81 -6.05
C GLN A 97 5.71 13.52 -7.42
N GLN A 98 4.65 13.27 -8.18
CA GLN A 98 4.39 13.93 -9.47
C GLN A 98 3.62 15.25 -9.29
N TYR A 99 2.69 15.30 -8.33
CA TYR A 99 1.83 16.45 -8.04
C TYR A 99 1.99 16.93 -6.60
N PRO A 100 2.94 17.85 -6.33
CA PRO A 100 3.24 18.29 -4.98
C PRO A 100 2.09 18.97 -4.22
N GLU A 101 1.04 19.43 -4.93
CA GLU A 101 -0.21 19.94 -4.35
C GLU A 101 -0.83 18.96 -3.35
N LEU A 102 -0.74 17.64 -3.63
CA LEU A 102 -1.21 16.60 -2.72
C LEU A 102 -0.55 16.66 -1.34
N ASN A 103 0.66 17.20 -1.22
CA ASN A 103 1.31 17.36 0.08
C ASN A 103 0.54 18.30 1.01
N VAL A 104 -0.07 19.35 0.45
CA VAL A 104 -0.89 20.31 1.20
C VAL A 104 -2.21 19.65 1.62
N LEU A 105 -2.86 18.95 0.68
CA LEU A 105 -4.11 18.24 0.94
C LEU A 105 -3.95 17.14 2.01
N MET A 106 -2.87 16.36 1.93
CA MET A 106 -2.53 15.33 2.92
C MET A 106 -2.23 15.93 4.30
N ALA A 107 -1.54 17.08 4.38
CA ALA A 107 -1.18 17.70 5.65
C ALA A 107 -2.42 18.10 6.47
N ARG A 108 -3.50 18.51 5.80
CA ARG A 108 -4.80 18.80 6.41
C ARG A 108 -5.79 17.64 6.35
N LYS A 109 -5.32 16.43 6.02
CA LYS A 109 -6.12 15.20 5.97
C LYS A 109 -7.40 15.32 5.12
N PHE A 110 -7.32 16.06 4.02
CA PHE A 110 -8.44 16.29 3.10
C PHE A 110 -9.70 16.88 3.78
N ALA A 111 -9.53 17.67 4.85
CA ALA A 111 -10.63 18.15 5.67
C ALA A 111 -11.39 19.34 5.08
N GLU A 112 -10.85 20.05 4.08
CA GLU A 112 -11.53 21.19 3.46
C GLU A 112 -12.49 20.77 2.35
N CYS A 113 -13.49 21.63 2.09
CA CYS A 113 -14.46 21.40 1.05
C CYS A 113 -13.77 21.27 -0.32
N GLY A 114 -14.03 20.17 -1.03
CA GLY A 114 -13.44 19.89 -2.34
C GLY A 114 -12.07 19.17 -2.30
N ASP A 115 -11.45 19.00 -1.13
CA ASP A 115 -10.13 18.33 -1.02
C ASP A 115 -10.16 16.90 -1.54
N VAL A 116 -11.18 16.14 -1.16
CA VAL A 116 -11.33 14.73 -1.54
C VAL A 116 -11.47 14.59 -3.06
N ASP A 117 -12.32 15.41 -3.68
CA ASP A 117 -12.50 15.39 -5.14
C ASP A 117 -11.24 15.83 -5.86
N ARG A 118 -10.59 16.92 -5.39
CA ARG A 118 -9.34 17.41 -5.97
C ARG A 118 -8.23 16.37 -5.87
N ALA A 119 -8.06 15.74 -4.70
CA ALA A 119 -7.05 14.72 -4.48
C ALA A 119 -7.31 13.48 -5.36
N ARG A 120 -8.58 13.04 -5.46
CA ARG A 120 -8.97 11.95 -6.36
C ARG A 120 -8.62 12.26 -7.80
N ASP A 121 -8.99 13.43 -8.28
CA ASP A 121 -8.72 13.84 -9.66
C ASP A 121 -7.21 13.90 -9.95
N ILE A 122 -6.40 14.37 -9.01
CA ILE A 122 -4.94 14.34 -9.14
C ILE A 122 -4.42 12.90 -9.22
N VAL A 123 -4.87 12.02 -8.32
CA VAL A 123 -4.43 10.61 -8.31
C VAL A 123 -4.78 9.91 -9.62
N LEU A 124 -5.99 10.11 -10.15
CA LEU A 124 -6.44 9.54 -11.42
C LEU A 124 -5.64 10.05 -12.64
N ASN A 125 -5.14 11.29 -12.59
CA ASN A 125 -4.32 11.89 -13.65
C ASN A 125 -2.81 11.68 -13.44
N SER A 126 -2.42 10.94 -12.39
CA SER A 126 -1.02 10.63 -12.06
C SER A 126 -0.65 9.19 -12.37
N ASP A 127 0.63 8.85 -12.22
CA ASP A 127 1.11 7.48 -12.24
C ASP A 127 0.97 6.74 -10.89
N GLY A 128 0.37 7.36 -9.86
CA GLY A 128 0.31 6.80 -8.50
C GLY A 128 -0.42 5.45 -8.41
N ILE A 129 -1.51 5.28 -9.14
CA ILE A 129 -2.25 4.00 -9.24
C ILE A 129 -1.36 2.92 -9.88
N GLU A 130 -0.74 3.23 -11.01
CA GLU A 130 0.08 2.26 -11.73
C GLU A 130 1.33 1.87 -10.93
N ARG A 131 2.00 2.83 -10.28
CA ARG A 131 3.16 2.54 -9.43
C ARG A 131 2.78 1.72 -8.19
N THR A 132 1.61 1.96 -7.60
CA THR A 132 1.09 1.11 -6.50
C THR A 132 0.82 -0.32 -7.00
N ARG A 133 0.25 -0.46 -8.20
CA ARG A 133 0.01 -1.77 -8.85
C ARG A 133 1.31 -2.51 -9.12
N GLN A 134 2.35 -1.82 -9.59
CA GLN A 134 3.67 -2.40 -9.81
C GLN A 134 4.29 -2.86 -8.50
N LEU A 135 4.20 -2.06 -7.44
CA LEU A 135 4.69 -2.44 -6.11
C LEU A 135 3.95 -3.67 -5.56
N ALA A 136 2.63 -3.71 -5.69
CA ALA A 136 1.83 -4.88 -5.31
C ALA A 136 2.29 -6.13 -6.06
N ARG A 137 2.47 -6.01 -7.38
CA ARG A 137 2.94 -7.11 -8.24
C ARG A 137 4.33 -7.58 -7.86
N GLN A 138 5.26 -6.67 -7.52
CA GLN A 138 6.59 -7.02 -7.05
C GLN A 138 6.51 -7.84 -5.76
N HIS A 139 5.73 -7.40 -4.77
CA HIS A 139 5.53 -8.16 -3.53
C HIS A 139 4.88 -9.53 -3.80
N SER A 140 3.90 -9.63 -4.69
CA SER A 140 3.33 -10.93 -5.09
C SER A 140 4.35 -11.86 -5.74
N GLN A 141 5.23 -11.32 -6.59
CA GLN A 141 6.29 -12.10 -7.23
C GLN A 141 7.34 -12.58 -6.23
N ASP A 142 7.73 -11.72 -5.29
CA ASP A 142 8.67 -12.09 -4.22
C ASP A 142 8.09 -13.17 -3.31
N ALA A 143 6.80 -13.07 -2.94
CA ALA A 143 6.10 -14.16 -2.26
C ALA A 143 6.14 -15.46 -3.08
N ALA A 144 5.82 -15.41 -4.38
CA ALA A 144 5.84 -16.59 -5.24
C ALA A 144 7.23 -17.23 -5.37
N ARG A 145 8.31 -16.46 -5.37
CA ARG A 145 9.69 -16.97 -5.40
C ARG A 145 10.02 -17.75 -4.12
N LEU A 146 9.52 -17.32 -2.97
CA LEU A 146 9.80 -17.96 -1.68
C LEU A 146 9.20 -19.35 -1.52
N VAL A 147 8.21 -19.72 -2.34
CA VAL A 147 7.57 -21.05 -2.32
C VAL A 147 7.91 -21.92 -3.53
N ARG A 148 8.68 -21.40 -4.49
CA ARG A 148 9.15 -22.18 -5.65
C ARG A 148 10.45 -22.91 -5.31
N HIS A 149 10.60 -24.09 -5.91
CA HIS A 149 11.81 -24.91 -5.89
C HIS A 149 12.70 -24.57 -7.08
#